data_AF-A0A2H0U8W1-F1
#
_entry.id   AF-A0A2H0U8W1-F1
#
_cell.length_a   1.000
_cell.length_b   1.000
_cell.length_c   1.000
_cell.angle_alpha   90.00
_cell.angle_beta   90.00
_cell.angle_gamma   90.00
#
_symmetry.space_group_name_H-M   'P 1'
#
loop_
_entity.id
_entity.type
_entity.pdbx_description
1 polymer ?
#
loop_
_entity_poly.entity_id
_entity_poly.type
_entity_poly.pdbx_seq_one_letter_code
_entity_poly.pdbx_strand_id
1 'polypeptide(L)'
;MKRTIVQEGAAALRAAARNVPPENIGSPELTTLINDMRRLLANEEHGVALAAPQVGESLRLFIVSDKALQREAQNSPDSTKALSDDSGEPAPGKDTRPPAAARRPPATPYQVYINPVLLKLSRERSAKHEGCLSIRGVWGIVQRAEKATIRALDEHGREFTRGASGLLAHIFQHEMDHLEGILYTDKALEVFTEKEDAQRSADKGRA
;
A
#
# COMPACT_ATOMS: atom_id res chain seq x y z
N MET A 1 6.05 11.54 -22.36
CA MET A 1 6.30 12.67 -21.44
C MET A 1 6.73 12.11 -20.09
N LYS A 2 7.60 12.81 -19.36
CA LYS A 2 8.09 12.35 -18.04
C LYS A 2 7.01 12.61 -16.98
N ARG A 3 6.49 11.57 -16.33
CA ARG A 3 5.55 11.70 -15.20
C ARG A 3 6.27 12.18 -13.95
N THR A 4 5.54 12.87 -13.07
CA THR A 4 6.01 13.37 -11.77
C THR A 4 4.92 13.18 -10.73
N ILE A 5 5.28 13.16 -9.44
CA ILE A 5 4.30 13.13 -8.36
C ILE A 5 3.68 14.53 -8.23
N VAL A 6 2.39 14.64 -8.54
CA VAL A 6 1.65 15.91 -8.42
C VAL A 6 1.42 16.24 -6.94
N GLN A 7 1.46 17.53 -6.63
CA GLN A 7 1.23 18.05 -5.28
C GLN A 7 -0.23 18.48 -5.09
N GLU A 8 -0.62 18.69 -3.83
CA GLU A 8 -1.94 19.20 -3.47
C GLU A 8 -2.33 20.44 -4.30
N GLY A 9 -3.59 20.49 -4.72
CA GLY A 9 -4.13 21.45 -5.68
C GLY A 9 -4.28 20.89 -7.10
N ALA A 10 -3.60 19.80 -7.44
CA ALA A 10 -3.82 19.11 -8.71
C ALA A 10 -5.20 18.44 -8.75
N ALA A 11 -5.99 18.72 -9.80
CA ALA A 11 -7.35 18.18 -9.95
C ALA A 11 -7.42 16.65 -9.90
N ALA A 12 -6.37 15.96 -10.39
CA ALA A 12 -6.29 14.50 -10.36
C ALA A 12 -6.38 13.92 -8.95
N LEU A 13 -5.90 14.64 -7.93
CA LEU A 13 -5.92 14.19 -6.53
C LEU A 13 -7.30 14.29 -5.86
N ARG A 14 -8.24 14.99 -6.48
CA ARG A 14 -9.58 15.28 -5.92
C ARG A 14 -10.72 14.66 -6.75
N ALA A 15 -10.39 13.97 -7.84
CA ALA A 15 -11.36 13.30 -8.70
C ALA A 15 -11.40 11.80 -8.41
N ALA A 16 -12.60 11.21 -8.37
CA ALA A 16 -12.76 9.77 -8.31
C ALA A 16 -12.16 9.11 -9.56
N ALA A 17 -11.28 8.14 -9.34
CA ALA A 17 -10.56 7.45 -10.41
C ALA A 17 -11.46 6.41 -11.10
N ARG A 18 -11.28 6.25 -12.41
CA ARG A 18 -12.06 5.30 -13.22
C ARG A 18 -11.42 3.91 -13.19
N ASN A 19 -12.24 2.87 -13.28
CA ASN A 19 -11.73 1.51 -13.48
C ASN A 19 -10.83 1.46 -14.72
N VAL A 20 -9.71 0.73 -14.62
CA VAL A 20 -8.92 0.29 -15.77
C VAL A 20 -9.77 -0.72 -16.55
N PRO A 21 -10.06 -0.48 -17.84
CA PRO A 21 -10.76 -1.45 -18.67
C PRO A 21 -9.94 -2.76 -18.75
N PRO A 22 -10.56 -3.96 -18.62
CA PRO A 22 -9.84 -5.23 -18.68
C PRO A 22 -8.97 -5.41 -19.93
N GLU A 23 -9.43 -4.91 -21.08
CA GLU A 23 -8.72 -4.91 -22.36
C GLU A 23 -7.42 -4.08 -22.35
N ASN A 24 -7.30 -3.13 -21.42
CA ASN A 24 -6.11 -2.30 -21.28
C ASN A 24 -5.07 -2.96 -20.36
N ILE A 25 -5.40 -4.05 -19.66
CA ILE A 25 -4.45 -4.73 -18.78
C ILE A 25 -3.43 -5.49 -19.64
N GLY A 26 -2.14 -5.18 -19.44
CA GLY A 26 -1.06 -5.66 -20.29
C GLY A 26 -0.80 -4.81 -21.54
N SER A 27 -1.57 -3.74 -21.77
CA SER A 27 -1.27 -2.78 -22.84
C SER A 27 0.08 -2.09 -22.64
N PRO A 28 0.77 -1.65 -23.72
CA PRO A 28 1.99 -0.86 -23.61
C PRO A 28 1.81 0.42 -22.77
N GLU A 29 0.64 1.06 -22.86
CA GLU A 29 0.30 2.28 -22.16
C GLU A 29 0.23 2.05 -20.65
N LEU A 30 -0.52 1.03 -20.21
CA LEU A 30 -0.64 0.70 -18.78
C LEU A 30 0.70 0.20 -18.21
N THR A 31 1.43 -0.60 -18.99
CA THR A 31 2.77 -1.08 -18.60
C THR A 31 3.74 0.09 -18.39
N THR A 32 3.69 1.08 -19.27
CA THR A 32 4.50 2.31 -19.16
C THR A 32 4.14 3.11 -17.92
N LEU A 33 2.84 3.26 -17.63
CA LEU A 33 2.37 3.92 -16.41
C LEU A 33 2.88 3.20 -15.15
N ILE A 34 2.71 1.88 -15.05
CA ILE A 34 3.17 1.10 -13.90
C ILE A 34 4.68 1.27 -13.71
N ASN A 35 5.46 1.21 -14.80
CA ASN A 35 6.91 1.38 -14.73
C ASN A 35 7.33 2.81 -14.35
N ASP A 36 6.60 3.83 -14.78
CA ASP A 36 6.79 5.21 -14.31
C ASP A 36 6.53 5.33 -12.81
N MET A 37 5.42 4.76 -12.32
CA MET A 37 5.08 4.76 -10.90
C MET A 37 6.15 4.06 -10.06
N ARG A 38 6.65 2.90 -10.52
CA ARG A 38 7.75 2.15 -9.88
C ARG A 38 9.02 3.00 -9.78
N ARG A 39 9.41 3.69 -10.87
CA ARG A 39 10.58 4.56 -10.90
C ARG A 39 10.43 5.77 -9.98
N LEU A 40 9.25 6.38 -9.94
CA LEU A 40 8.98 7.52 -9.07
C LEU A 40 9.05 7.11 -7.61
N LEU A 41 8.37 6.02 -7.23
CA LEU A 41 8.38 5.51 -5.86
C LEU A 41 9.79 5.08 -5.43
N ALA A 42 10.60 4.50 -6.33
CA ALA A 42 11.99 4.11 -6.03
C ALA A 42 12.90 5.30 -5.65
N ASN A 43 12.57 6.51 -6.10
CA ASN A 43 13.35 7.71 -5.82
C ASN A 43 12.92 8.42 -4.53
N GLU A 44 11.88 7.94 -3.86
CA GLU A 44 11.39 8.52 -2.60
C GLU A 44 11.94 7.71 -1.41
N GLU A 45 12.80 8.34 -0.61
CA GLU A 45 13.52 7.70 0.50
C GLU A 45 12.60 6.95 1.48
N HIS A 46 11.41 7.50 1.73
CA HIS A 46 10.42 6.97 2.67
C HIS A 46 9.12 6.54 1.99
N GLY A 47 9.06 6.55 0.65
CA GLY A 47 7.87 6.17 -0.10
C GLY A 47 7.58 4.68 0.01
N VAL A 48 6.37 4.32 0.44
CA VAL A 48 5.95 2.91 0.59
C VAL A 48 4.96 2.46 -0.49
N ALA A 49 4.16 3.38 -1.02
CA ALA A 49 3.14 3.14 -2.03
C ALA A 49 2.90 4.41 -2.86
N LEU A 50 2.24 4.24 -4.01
CA LEU A 50 1.89 5.34 -4.93
C LEU A 50 0.65 4.97 -5.77
N ALA A 51 -0.34 5.86 -5.81
CA ALA A 51 -1.54 5.74 -6.61
C ALA A 51 -1.43 6.48 -7.96
N ALA A 52 -2.11 5.98 -8.99
CA ALA A 52 -2.12 6.60 -10.32
C ALA A 52 -2.58 8.07 -10.33
N PRO A 53 -3.58 8.49 -9.52
CA PRO A 53 -3.94 9.90 -9.39
C PRO A 53 -2.77 10.81 -8.97
N GLN A 54 -1.84 10.29 -8.15
CA GLN A 54 -0.65 11.05 -7.71
C GLN A 54 0.36 11.26 -8.84
N VAL A 55 0.24 10.58 -9.96
CA VAL A 55 1.05 10.83 -11.17
C VAL A 55 0.23 11.46 -12.30
N GLY A 56 -0.95 11.98 -11.97
CA GLY A 56 -1.85 12.68 -12.89
C GLY A 56 -2.81 11.78 -13.67
N GLU A 57 -2.86 10.48 -13.37
CA GLU A 57 -3.67 9.51 -14.11
C GLU A 57 -4.91 9.10 -13.32
N SER A 58 -6.10 9.38 -13.86
CA SER A 58 -7.38 9.07 -13.19
C SER A 58 -7.81 7.61 -13.43
N LEU A 59 -6.97 6.68 -12.96
CA LEU A 59 -7.19 5.23 -13.03
C LEU A 59 -7.14 4.60 -11.64
N ARG A 60 -7.98 3.59 -11.41
CA ARG A 60 -8.00 2.81 -10.18
C ARG A 60 -6.83 1.83 -10.13
N LEU A 61 -5.67 2.37 -9.83
CA LEU A 61 -4.40 1.67 -9.81
C LEU A 61 -3.51 2.24 -8.72
N PHE A 62 -2.94 1.38 -7.89
CA PHE A 62 -1.82 1.75 -7.03
C PHE A 62 -0.77 0.64 -6.97
N ILE A 63 0.44 1.00 -6.55
CA ILE A 63 1.53 0.07 -6.30
C ILE A 63 1.99 0.15 -4.84
N VAL A 64 2.49 -0.95 -4.30
CA VAL A 64 3.09 -1.02 -2.95
C VAL A 64 4.47 -1.66 -3.06
N SER A 65 5.48 -1.08 -2.40
CA SER A 65 6.84 -1.62 -2.42
C SER A 65 6.98 -2.89 -1.58
N ASP A 66 7.88 -3.79 -1.99
CA ASP A 66 8.17 -5.04 -1.27
C ASP A 66 8.66 -4.80 0.16
N LYS A 67 9.38 -3.69 0.40
CA LYS A 67 9.81 -3.31 1.76
C LYS A 67 8.62 -3.17 2.70
N ALA A 68 7.51 -2.61 2.24
CA ALA A 68 6.29 -2.48 3.03
C ALA A 68 5.60 -3.83 3.24
N LEU A 69 5.60 -4.69 2.21
CA LEU A 69 5.02 -6.04 2.28
C LEU A 69 5.80 -6.97 3.22
N GLN A 70 7.13 -6.87 3.26
CA GLN A 70 8.00 -7.68 4.12
C GLN A 70 7.92 -7.26 5.58
N ARG A 71 7.81 -5.96 5.86
CA ARG A 71 7.57 -5.45 7.22
C ARG A 71 6.28 -5.99 7.82
N GLU A 72 5.26 -6.27 7.01
CA GLU A 72 4.06 -6.95 7.50
C GLU A 72 4.32 -8.43 7.81
N ALA A 73 4.98 -9.17 6.90
CA ALA A 73 5.26 -10.60 7.08
C ALA A 73 6.05 -10.89 8.37
N GLN A 74 6.94 -9.97 8.75
CA GLN A 74 7.73 -10.05 9.99
C GLN A 74 6.94 -9.67 11.26
N ASN A 75 5.84 -8.92 11.13
CA ASN A 75 5.04 -8.40 12.25
C ASN A 75 3.67 -9.09 12.40
N SER A 76 3.39 -10.13 11.61
CA SER A 76 2.17 -10.92 11.77
C SER A 76 2.30 -11.83 13.01
N PRO A 77 1.32 -11.85 13.93
CA PRO A 77 1.34 -12.71 15.11
C PRO A 77 1.29 -14.21 14.80
N ASP A 78 1.07 -14.57 13.53
CA ASP A 78 1.11 -15.96 13.02
C ASP A 78 2.53 -16.43 12.64
N SER A 79 3.57 -15.62 12.90
CA SER A 79 4.97 -15.93 12.56
C SER A 79 5.67 -16.86 13.55
N THR A 80 5.08 -17.20 14.69
CA THR A 80 5.60 -18.26 15.58
C THR A 80 5.16 -19.65 15.14
N LYS A 81 5.55 -20.07 13.93
CA LYS A 81 5.63 -21.51 13.58
C LYS A 81 6.45 -21.79 12.33
N ALA A 82 7.72 -21.40 12.35
CA ALA A 82 8.79 -22.16 11.69
C ALA A 82 10.10 -21.46 12.01
N LEU A 83 10.86 -22.04 12.93
CA LEU A 83 12.32 -22.11 12.99
C LEU A 83 12.66 -22.64 14.39
N SER A 84 12.55 -23.96 14.55
CA SER A 84 13.24 -24.69 15.60
C SER A 84 13.86 -25.92 14.95
N ASP A 85 15.19 -25.85 14.88
CA ASP A 85 16.18 -26.91 14.94
C ASP A 85 16.19 -28.05 13.89
N ASP A 86 17.24 -27.93 13.08
CA ASP A 86 18.10 -28.97 12.53
C ASP A 86 18.34 -30.16 13.47
N SER A 87 17.95 -31.36 13.02
CA SER A 87 18.62 -32.67 13.13
C SER A 87 17.62 -33.84 13.33
N GLY A 88 17.39 -34.61 12.27
CA GLY A 88 16.65 -35.87 12.33
C GLY A 88 16.23 -36.40 10.95
N GLU A 89 16.76 -37.56 10.56
CA GLU A 89 16.44 -38.28 9.32
C GLU A 89 14.94 -38.55 9.10
N PRO A 90 14.47 -38.73 7.84
CA PRO A 90 13.05 -38.81 7.53
C PRO A 90 12.44 -40.19 7.80
N ALA A 91 11.28 -40.23 8.44
CA ALA A 91 10.40 -41.40 8.46
C ALA A 91 9.49 -41.44 7.20
N PRO A 92 9.15 -42.62 6.64
CA PRO A 92 8.42 -42.72 5.40
C PRO A 92 6.89 -42.68 5.60
N GLY A 93 6.22 -41.99 4.68
CA GLY A 93 4.81 -42.24 4.35
C GLY A 93 3.79 -41.34 5.04
N LYS A 94 3.20 -40.42 4.27
CA LYS A 94 1.76 -40.40 3.95
C LYS A 94 1.47 -39.25 2.97
N ASP A 95 0.91 -39.65 1.84
CA ASP A 95 0.29 -38.76 0.85
C ASP A 95 -0.82 -37.93 1.50
N THR A 96 -0.55 -36.65 1.73
CA THR A 96 -1.59 -35.62 1.82
C THR A 96 -1.06 -34.38 1.13
N ARG A 97 -1.14 -34.33 -0.19
CA ARG A 97 -0.88 -33.10 -0.95
C ARG A 97 -2.06 -32.14 -0.70
N PRO A 98 -1.86 -30.96 -0.10
CA PRO A 98 -2.89 -29.93 -0.06
C PRO A 98 -3.12 -29.38 -1.48
N PRO A 99 -4.34 -28.93 -1.84
CA PRO A 99 -4.60 -28.32 -3.14
C PRO A 99 -3.72 -27.08 -3.33
N ALA A 100 -3.27 -26.87 -4.57
CA ALA A 100 -2.29 -25.88 -4.98
C ALA A 100 -2.50 -24.51 -4.31
N ALA A 101 -1.63 -24.19 -3.36
CA ALA A 101 -1.50 -22.84 -2.80
C ALA A 101 -1.38 -21.85 -3.96
N ALA A 102 -2.22 -20.81 -3.93
CA ALA A 102 -2.20 -19.70 -4.86
C ALA A 102 -0.74 -19.26 -5.10
N ARG A 103 -0.21 -19.55 -6.28
CA ARG A 103 1.17 -19.21 -6.64
C ARG A 103 1.32 -17.70 -6.51
N ARG A 104 2.05 -17.28 -5.47
CA ARG A 104 2.50 -15.90 -5.30
C ARG A 104 3.08 -15.45 -6.65
N PRO A 105 2.67 -14.29 -7.20
CA PRO A 105 3.34 -13.74 -8.37
C PRO A 105 4.86 -13.77 -8.18
N PRO A 106 5.65 -13.92 -9.27
CA PRO A 106 7.10 -13.76 -9.18
C PRO A 106 7.43 -12.43 -8.49
N ALA A 107 8.49 -12.43 -7.68
CA ALA A 107 8.85 -11.27 -6.84
C ALA A 107 9.38 -10.12 -7.70
N THR A 108 8.46 -9.29 -8.20
CA THR A 108 8.76 -7.91 -8.58
C THR A 108 8.89 -7.08 -7.30
N PRO A 109 9.79 -6.09 -7.20
CA PRO A 109 9.99 -5.29 -5.98
C PRO A 109 8.77 -4.43 -5.57
N TYR A 110 7.67 -4.56 -6.29
CA TYR A 110 6.42 -3.87 -6.11
C TYR A 110 5.26 -4.81 -6.42
N GLN A 111 4.22 -4.77 -5.59
CA GLN A 111 2.93 -5.39 -5.89
C GLN A 111 2.00 -4.35 -6.51
N VAL A 112 1.39 -4.72 -7.64
CA VAL A 112 0.43 -3.88 -8.37
C VAL A 112 -1.01 -4.27 -7.99
N TYR A 113 -1.85 -3.26 -7.82
CA TYR A 113 -3.28 -3.40 -7.49
C TYR A 113 -4.11 -2.61 -8.51
N ILE A 114 -4.65 -3.32 -9.51
CA ILE A 114 -5.57 -2.76 -10.53
C ILE A 114 -7.00 -3.03 -10.10
N ASN A 115 -7.87 -2.01 -10.26
CA ASN A 115 -9.28 -2.01 -9.86
C ASN A 115 -9.52 -2.56 -8.44
N PRO A 116 -8.76 -2.10 -7.43
CA PRO A 116 -8.87 -2.64 -6.09
C PRO A 116 -10.22 -2.31 -5.43
N VAL A 117 -10.68 -3.23 -4.58
CA VAL A 117 -11.88 -3.11 -3.77
C VAL A 117 -11.57 -3.56 -2.34
N LEU A 118 -11.87 -2.72 -1.35
CA LEU A 118 -11.85 -3.12 0.06
C LEU A 118 -13.08 -3.99 0.35
N LEU A 119 -12.83 -5.24 0.71
CA LEU A 119 -13.87 -6.23 1.04
C LEU A 119 -14.26 -6.19 2.52
N LYS A 120 -13.27 -5.99 3.41
CA LYS A 120 -13.48 -5.99 4.86
C LYS A 120 -12.54 -5.00 5.53
N LEU A 121 -13.03 -4.36 6.59
CA LEU A 121 -12.25 -3.55 7.53
C LEU A 121 -12.59 -4.01 8.94
N SER A 122 -11.60 -4.05 9.84
CA SER A 122 -11.85 -4.29 11.26
C SER A 122 -12.63 -3.12 11.89
N ARG A 123 -13.37 -3.43 12.96
CA ARG A 123 -13.96 -2.40 13.83
C ARG A 123 -12.89 -1.67 14.65
N GLU A 124 -11.87 -2.40 15.08
CA GLU A 124 -10.70 -1.85 15.77
C GLU A 124 -9.95 -0.90 14.84
N ARG A 125 -9.59 0.26 15.38
CA ARG A 125 -8.89 1.34 14.70
C ARG A 125 -7.76 1.87 15.57
N SER A 126 -6.72 2.40 14.93
CA SER A 126 -5.67 3.14 15.60
C SER A 126 -5.41 4.47 14.92
N ALA A 127 -5.09 5.46 15.75
CA ALA A 127 -4.58 6.75 15.33
C ALA A 127 -3.07 6.62 15.11
N LYS A 128 -2.61 6.84 13.88
CA LYS A 128 -1.19 6.75 13.51
C LYS A 128 -0.79 8.00 12.73
N HIS A 129 0.51 8.32 12.76
CA HIS A 129 1.08 9.35 11.90
C HIS A 129 0.97 8.90 10.44
N GLU A 130 0.46 9.78 9.58
CA GLU A 130 0.26 9.57 8.16
C GLU A 130 0.88 10.75 7.40
N GLY A 131 1.57 10.45 6.31
CA GLY A 131 2.14 11.42 5.38
C GLY A 131 1.84 10.99 3.95
N CYS A 132 2.01 11.90 2.99
CA CYS A 132 1.69 11.64 1.59
C CYS A 132 2.73 12.29 0.67
N LEU A 133 3.16 11.57 -0.37
CA LEU A 133 4.10 12.09 -1.37
C LEU A 133 3.55 13.29 -2.16
N SER A 134 2.23 13.50 -2.11
CA SER A 134 1.53 14.65 -2.70
C SER A 134 1.31 15.82 -1.74
N ILE A 135 1.67 15.69 -0.46
CA ILE A 135 1.58 16.77 0.55
C ILE A 135 2.87 16.79 1.38
N ARG A 136 3.95 17.33 0.80
CA ARG A 136 5.28 17.32 1.44
C ARG A 136 5.36 18.32 2.61
N GLY A 137 6.10 17.94 3.66
CA GLY A 137 6.35 18.79 4.83
C GLY A 137 5.17 18.90 5.81
N VAL A 138 4.09 18.16 5.56
CA VAL A 138 2.88 18.13 6.39
C VAL A 138 2.58 16.69 6.77
N TRP A 139 2.19 16.51 8.01
CA TRP A 139 1.83 15.25 8.62
C TRP A 139 0.44 15.35 9.26
N GLY A 140 -0.20 14.21 9.49
CA GLY A 140 -1.41 14.18 10.28
C GLY A 140 -1.58 12.89 11.07
N ILE A 141 -2.46 12.95 12.08
CA ILE A 141 -2.88 11.78 12.83
C ILE A 141 -4.20 11.30 12.25
N VAL A 142 -4.21 10.10 11.66
CA VAL A 142 -5.39 9.55 10.99
C VAL A 142 -5.79 8.23 11.65
N GLN A 143 -7.08 8.07 11.90
CA GLN A 143 -7.64 6.81 12.39
C GLN A 143 -7.93 5.86 11.24
N ARG A 144 -7.23 4.73 11.20
CA ARG A 144 -7.42 3.66 10.22
C ARG A 144 -7.81 2.35 10.90
N ALA A 145 -8.54 1.49 10.21
CA ALA A 145 -8.80 0.14 10.67
C ALA A 145 -7.49 -0.66 10.78
N GLU A 146 -7.32 -1.43 11.85
CA GLU A 146 -6.10 -2.23 12.08
C GLU A 146 -5.96 -3.41 11.10
N LYS A 147 -7.07 -3.89 10.54
CA LYS A 147 -7.07 -4.95 9.52
C LYS A 147 -7.92 -4.54 8.33
N ALA A 148 -7.43 -4.90 7.14
CA ALA A 148 -8.13 -4.68 5.88
C ALA A 148 -8.06 -5.95 5.01
N THR A 149 -9.06 -6.19 4.18
CA THR A 149 -8.99 -7.20 3.12
C THR A 149 -9.27 -6.53 1.80
N ILE A 150 -8.37 -6.68 0.84
CA ILE A 150 -8.47 -6.09 -0.48
C ILE A 150 -8.52 -7.18 -1.55
N ARG A 151 -9.34 -6.97 -2.58
CA ARG A 151 -9.34 -7.75 -3.82
C ARG A 151 -8.93 -6.84 -4.97
N ALA A 152 -8.07 -7.31 -5.85
CA ALA A 152 -7.57 -6.56 -7.00
C ALA A 152 -7.14 -7.50 -8.13
N LEU A 153 -6.86 -6.93 -9.30
CA LEU A 153 -6.14 -7.59 -10.38
C LEU A 153 -4.66 -7.22 -10.28
N ASP A 154 -3.76 -8.16 -10.60
CA ASP A 154 -2.34 -7.87 -10.78
C ASP A 154 -2.04 -7.29 -12.17
N GLU A 155 -0.78 -6.93 -12.44
CA GLU A 155 -0.36 -6.35 -13.72
C GLU A 155 -0.56 -7.27 -14.94
N HIS A 156 -0.86 -8.55 -14.72
CA HIS A 156 -1.19 -9.54 -15.74
C HIS A 156 -2.69 -9.83 -15.82
N GLY A 157 -3.52 -9.08 -15.09
CA GLY A 157 -4.97 -9.23 -15.06
C GLY A 157 -5.45 -10.41 -14.23
N ARG A 158 -4.59 -11.02 -13.39
CA ARG A 158 -4.99 -12.13 -12.53
C ARG A 158 -5.58 -11.59 -11.24
N GLU A 159 -6.78 -12.05 -10.89
CA GLU A 159 -7.41 -11.66 -9.63
C GLU A 159 -6.67 -12.28 -8.44
N PHE A 160 -6.52 -11.48 -7.38
CA PHE A 160 -6.06 -11.95 -6.08
C PHE A 160 -6.81 -11.24 -4.95
N THR A 161 -6.84 -11.90 -3.79
CA THR A 161 -7.34 -11.32 -2.54
C THR A 161 -6.25 -11.41 -1.49
N ARG A 162 -6.07 -10.33 -0.71
CA ARG A 162 -5.08 -10.24 0.36
C ARG A 162 -5.69 -9.62 1.61
N GLY A 163 -5.55 -10.33 2.73
CA GLY A 163 -5.72 -9.74 4.05
C GLY A 163 -4.45 -9.00 4.46
N ALA A 164 -4.61 -7.90 5.18
CA ALA A 164 -3.52 -7.11 5.72
C ALA A 164 -3.81 -6.63 7.14
N SER A 165 -2.76 -6.35 7.90
CA SER A 165 -2.82 -5.76 9.24
C SER A 165 -1.77 -4.68 9.45
N GLY A 166 -1.93 -3.86 10.49
CA GLY A 166 -0.94 -2.86 10.88
C GLY A 166 -0.64 -1.87 9.75
N LEU A 167 0.63 -1.72 9.40
CA LEU A 167 1.08 -0.76 8.39
C LEU A 167 0.49 -1.04 6.99
N LEU A 168 0.39 -2.31 6.55
CA LEU A 168 -0.14 -2.58 5.22
C LEU A 168 -1.65 -2.32 5.12
N ALA A 169 -2.40 -2.62 6.19
CA ALA A 169 -3.81 -2.26 6.26
C ALA A 169 -4.00 -0.73 6.20
N HIS A 170 -3.11 0.02 6.87
CA HIS A 170 -3.07 1.49 6.82
C HIS A 170 -2.81 1.99 5.40
N ILE A 171 -1.78 1.44 4.73
CA ILE A 171 -1.44 1.77 3.33
C ILE A 171 -2.63 1.50 2.41
N PHE A 172 -3.28 0.34 2.50
CA PHE A 172 -4.44 0.05 1.65
C PHE A 172 -5.56 1.08 1.80
N GLN A 173 -5.84 1.53 3.02
CA GLN A 173 -6.86 2.55 3.24
C GLN A 173 -6.43 3.92 2.69
N HIS A 174 -5.15 4.28 2.79
CA HIS A 174 -4.60 5.49 2.20
C HIS A 174 -4.67 5.48 0.66
N GLU A 175 -4.18 4.41 0.03
CA GLU A 175 -4.16 4.32 -1.43
C GLU A 175 -5.57 4.24 -2.01
N MET A 176 -6.50 3.57 -1.31
CA MET A 176 -7.91 3.54 -1.71
C MET A 176 -8.54 4.93 -1.64
N ASP A 177 -8.20 5.75 -0.64
CA ASP A 177 -8.68 7.13 -0.56
C ASP A 177 -8.22 7.96 -1.76
N HIS A 178 -6.97 7.80 -2.21
CA HIS A 178 -6.51 8.46 -3.43
C HIS A 178 -7.34 8.10 -4.66
N LEU A 179 -7.83 6.85 -4.76
CA LEU A 179 -8.69 6.43 -5.86
C LEU A 179 -10.10 7.03 -5.79
N GLU A 180 -10.51 7.52 -4.63
CA GLU A 180 -11.78 8.23 -4.43
C GLU A 180 -11.62 9.76 -4.43
N GLY A 181 -10.41 10.28 -4.68
CA GLY A 181 -10.12 11.71 -4.65
C GLY A 181 -10.06 12.30 -3.22
N ILE A 182 -9.80 11.45 -2.22
CA ILE A 182 -9.71 11.84 -0.81
C ILE A 182 -8.25 11.88 -0.41
N LEU A 183 -7.85 12.95 0.29
CA LEU A 183 -6.52 13.08 0.89
C LEU A 183 -6.60 12.79 2.39
N TYR A 184 -5.48 12.38 2.97
CA TYR A 184 -5.43 12.05 4.40
C TYR A 184 -5.82 13.25 5.29
N THR A 185 -5.53 14.47 4.83
CA THR A 185 -5.86 15.73 5.51
C THR A 185 -7.38 15.91 5.68
N ASP A 186 -8.19 15.30 4.82
CA ASP A 186 -9.66 15.32 4.94
C ASP A 186 -10.16 14.45 6.11
N LYS A 187 -9.34 13.50 6.58
CA LYS A 187 -9.68 12.52 7.64
C LYS A 187 -8.84 12.66 8.90
N ALA A 188 -7.85 13.55 8.89
CA ALA A 188 -6.91 13.72 9.97
C ALA A 188 -7.62 14.33 11.19
N LEU A 189 -7.35 13.77 12.37
CA LEU A 189 -7.75 14.35 13.66
C LEU A 189 -6.91 15.59 13.97
N GLU A 190 -5.65 15.55 13.57
CA GLU A 190 -4.70 16.65 13.69
C GLU A 190 -3.86 16.71 12.41
N VAL A 191 -3.57 17.93 11.94
CA VAL A 191 -2.64 18.20 10.85
C VAL A 191 -1.59 19.17 11.38
N PHE A 192 -0.33 18.90 11.09
CA PHE A 192 0.80 19.69 11.56
C PHE A 192 1.96 19.62 10.58
N THR A 193 2.75 20.67 10.55
CA THR A 193 3.98 20.76 9.77
C THR A 193 5.14 20.09 10.48
N GLU A 194 6.19 19.73 9.74
CA GLU A 194 7.43 19.20 10.32
C GLU A 194 8.04 20.13 11.38
N LYS A 195 7.90 21.44 11.21
CA LYS A 195 8.38 22.44 12.17
C LYS A 195 7.62 22.36 13.49
N GLU A 196 6.30 22.21 13.42
CA GLU A 196 5.45 22.08 14.60
C GLU A 196 5.70 20.77 15.34
N ASP A 197 5.93 19.67 14.62
CA ASP A 197 6.30 18.39 15.23
C ASP A 197 7.67 18.43 15.93
N ALA A 198 8.66 19.06 15.29
CA ALA A 198 9.99 19.26 15.86
C ALA A 198 9.92 20.09 17.15
N GLN A 199 9.10 21.15 17.17
CA GLN A 199 8.90 21.99 18.35
C GLN A 199 8.23 21.19 19.48
N ARG A 200 7.16 20.43 19.19
CA ARG A 200 6.48 19.58 20.18
C ARG A 200 7.42 18.53 20.79
N SER A 201 8.32 17.98 19.99
CA SER A 201 9.32 17.01 20.44
C SER A 201 10.40 17.65 21.32
N ALA A 202 10.84 18.87 20.99
CA ALA A 202 11.80 19.63 21.79
C ALA A 202 11.21 20.05 23.14
N ASP A 203 9.94 20.43 23.19
CA ASP A 203 9.26 20.85 24.42
C ASP A 203 9.03 19.67 25.37
N LYS A 204 8.69 18.48 24.85
CA LYS A 204 8.55 17.24 25.64
C LYS A 204 9.88 16.74 26.23
N GLY A 205 11.02 17.03 25.60
CA GLY A 205 12.34 16.67 26.13
C GLY A 205 12.87 17.61 27.22
N ARG A 206 12.18 18.72 27.49
CA ARG A 206 12.52 19.70 28.53
C ARG A 206 11.66 19.59 29.80
N ALA A 207 10.61 18.79 29.77
CA ALA A 207 9.72 18.52 30.91
C ALA A 207 10.17 17.25 31.65
#